data_AF-A0A497CQP2-F1
#
_entry.id   AF-A0A497CQP2-F1
#
_cell.length_a   1.000
_cell.length_b   1.000
_cell.length_c   1.000
_cell.angle_alpha   90.00
_cell.angle_beta   90.00
_cell.angle_gamma   90.00
#
_symmetry.space_group_name_H-M   'P 1'
#
loop_
_entity.id
_entity.type
_entity.pdbx_description
1 polymer ?
#
loop_
_entity_poly.entity_id
_entity_poly.type
_entity_poly.pdbx_seq_one_letter_code
_entity_poly.pdbx_strand_id
1 'polypeptide(L)'
;MKKSAFSLIELLIVIMIIGVVYTLAIGNFKKLSDETSKLTLGNLKEYLHSIKHSKSVKLMCLDDCSECDLYVDGKKSRTVEDFLDNSVKVYRYEFSYGIVEREKEVYFNIDNVEESVCFSYEIDKSGIGDQVIVEYKERVYDFSNYFTKTAVYNSVEDAVNAREELIREVMQ
;
A
#
# COMPACT_ATOMS: atom_id res chain seq x y z
N MET A 1 22.86 -9.86 44.61
CA MET A 1 21.86 -9.74 43.52
C MET A 1 21.44 -11.14 43.08
N LYS A 2 20.21 -11.56 43.40
CA LYS A 2 19.69 -12.87 42.96
C LYS A 2 19.31 -12.75 41.48
N LYS A 3 20.04 -13.43 40.59
CA LYS A 3 19.61 -13.58 39.19
C LYS A 3 18.42 -14.56 39.19
N SER A 4 17.22 -14.05 38.93
CA SER A 4 16.05 -14.87 38.64
C SER A 4 16.22 -15.45 37.24
N ALA A 5 16.54 -16.73 37.16
CA ALA A 5 16.48 -17.48 35.91
C ALA A 5 15.02 -17.82 35.64
N PHE A 6 14.56 -17.57 34.41
CA PHE A 6 13.26 -18.02 33.95
C PHE A 6 13.16 -19.53 34.10
N SER A 7 12.02 -19.99 34.61
CA SER A 7 11.73 -21.41 34.68
C SER A 7 11.52 -21.97 33.27
N LEU A 8 11.89 -23.23 33.05
CA LEU A 8 11.61 -23.95 31.80
C LEU A 8 10.12 -23.91 31.43
N ILE A 9 9.23 -23.90 32.43
CA ILE A 9 7.78 -23.81 32.21
C ILE A 9 7.36 -22.44 31.67
N GLU A 10 7.99 -21.36 32.14
CA GLU A 10 7.66 -20.00 31.72
C GLU A 10 8.09 -19.78 30.27
N LEU A 11 9.26 -20.31 29.88
CA LEU A 11 9.74 -20.24 28.50
C LEU A 11 8.79 -20.97 27.53
N LEU A 12 8.27 -22.14 27.94
CA LEU A 12 7.32 -22.93 27.14
C LEU A 12 5.99 -22.17 26.92
N ILE A 13 5.48 -21.52 27.96
CA ILE A 13 4.26 -20.70 27.89
C ILE A 13 4.45 -19.52 26.93
N VAL A 14 5.59 -18.84 26.99
CA VAL A 14 5.90 -17.72 26.08
C VAL A 14 5.93 -18.19 24.61
N ILE A 15 6.59 -19.32 24.32
CA ILE A 15 6.65 -19.88 22.96
C ILE A 15 5.25 -20.25 22.45
N MET A 16 4.41 -20.83 23.32
CA MET A 16 3.03 -21.17 22.98
C MET A 16 2.20 -19.92 22.65
N ILE A 17 2.29 -18.87 23.48
CA ILE A 17 1.57 -17.61 23.25
C ILE A 17 2.02 -16.96 21.93
N ILE A 18 3.33 -16.91 21.68
CA ILE A 18 3.88 -16.39 20.42
C ILE A 18 3.35 -17.21 19.23
N GLY A 19 3.34 -18.54 19.31
CA GLY A 19 2.78 -19.41 18.27
C GLY A 19 1.30 -19.14 17.98
N VAL A 20 0.47 -18.96 19.02
CA VAL A 20 -0.95 -18.61 18.86
C VAL A 20 -1.13 -17.23 18.23
N VAL A 21 -0.35 -16.23 18.66
CA VAL A 21 -0.40 -14.88 18.08
C VAL A 21 0.01 -14.89 16.60
N TYR A 22 1.08 -15.60 16.25
CA TYR A 22 1.55 -15.73 14.87
C TYR A 22 0.52 -16.45 13.99
N THR A 23 -0.08 -17.53 14.48
CA THR A 23 -1.10 -18.27 13.72
C THR A 23 -2.39 -17.48 13.55
N LEU A 24 -2.80 -16.67 14.52
CA LEU A 24 -3.95 -15.75 14.39
C LEU A 24 -3.65 -14.61 13.41
N ALA A 25 -2.45 -14.03 13.46
CA ALA A 25 -2.01 -13.01 12.53
C ALA A 25 -2.02 -13.54 11.08
N ILE A 26 -1.44 -14.71 10.83
CA ILE A 26 -1.37 -15.34 9.50
C ILE A 26 -2.73 -15.90 9.05
N GLY A 27 -3.54 -16.43 9.97
CA GLY A 27 -4.87 -16.97 9.69
C GLY A 27 -5.84 -15.92 9.14
N ASN A 28 -5.70 -14.66 9.58
CA ASN A 28 -6.46 -13.54 9.04
C ASN A 28 -6.03 -13.12 7.62
N PHE A 29 -4.79 -13.42 7.21
CA PHE A 29 -4.34 -13.16 5.83
C PHE A 29 -4.90 -14.17 4.82
N LYS A 30 -5.16 -15.42 5.23
CA LYS A 30 -5.68 -16.47 4.33
C LYS A 30 -7.18 -16.40 4.05
N LYS A 31 -7.93 -15.55 4.75
CA LYS A 31 -9.39 -15.43 4.61
C LYS A 31 -9.86 -14.32 3.66
N LEU A 32 -8.95 -13.82 2.83
CA LEU A 32 -9.21 -12.81 1.79
C LEU A 32 -9.52 -13.43 0.41
N SER A 33 -9.72 -14.75 0.33
CA SER A 33 -9.87 -15.44 -0.97
C SER A 33 -11.28 -15.90 -1.32
N ASP A 34 -12.33 -15.49 -0.60
CA ASP A 34 -13.72 -15.76 -1.02
C ASP A 34 -14.61 -14.55 -0.78
N GLU A 35 -15.31 -14.15 -1.84
CA GLU A 35 -16.24 -13.01 -2.00
C GLU A 35 -15.61 -11.60 -2.06
N THR A 36 -15.48 -11.09 -3.30
CA THR A 36 -15.79 -9.72 -3.75
C THR A 36 -15.62 -8.58 -2.73
N SER A 37 -14.52 -8.50 -1.99
CA SER A 37 -14.15 -7.23 -1.37
C SER A 37 -13.88 -6.24 -2.51
N LYS A 38 -14.75 -5.23 -2.65
CA LYS A 38 -14.57 -4.15 -3.63
C LYS A 38 -13.15 -3.61 -3.45
N LEU A 39 -12.42 -3.43 -4.56
CA LEU A 39 -11.08 -2.84 -4.51
C LEU A 39 -11.20 -1.41 -3.97
N THR A 40 -10.36 -1.05 -3.01
CA THR A 40 -10.29 0.26 -2.37
C THR A 40 -8.83 0.63 -2.13
N LEU A 41 -8.51 1.91 -1.94
CA LEU A 41 -7.15 2.31 -1.59
C LEU A 41 -6.65 1.65 -0.28
N GLY A 42 -7.55 1.34 0.65
CA GLY A 42 -7.22 0.71 1.92
C GLY A 42 -6.93 -0.80 1.88
N ASN A 43 -7.24 -1.49 0.77
CA ASN A 43 -6.90 -2.91 0.55
C ASN A 43 -6.09 -3.13 -0.74
N LEU A 44 -5.69 -2.05 -1.44
CA LEU A 44 -4.99 -2.13 -2.72
C LEU A 44 -3.67 -2.90 -2.60
N LYS A 45 -2.89 -2.62 -1.55
CA LYS A 45 -1.59 -3.28 -1.33
C LYS A 45 -1.77 -4.79 -1.15
N GLU A 46 -2.65 -5.20 -0.25
CA GLU A 46 -2.96 -6.60 0.01
C GLU A 46 -3.53 -7.31 -1.23
N TYR A 47 -4.37 -6.61 -1.98
CA TYR A 47 -4.93 -7.10 -3.23
C TYR A 47 -3.82 -7.38 -4.26
N LEU A 48 -2.91 -6.44 -4.51
CA LEU A 48 -1.81 -6.65 -5.47
C LEU A 48 -0.83 -7.74 -5.00
N HIS A 49 -0.54 -7.82 -3.70
CA HIS A 49 0.28 -8.90 -3.13
C HIS A 49 -0.31 -10.29 -3.31
N SER A 50 -1.65 -10.41 -3.37
CA SER A 50 -2.32 -11.69 -3.56
C SER A 50 -2.11 -12.27 -4.98
N ILE A 51 -1.65 -11.45 -5.92
CA ILE A 51 -1.51 -11.80 -7.33
C ILE A 51 -0.10 -12.36 -7.58
N LYS A 52 -0.03 -13.57 -8.13
CA LYS A 52 1.24 -14.20 -8.51
C LYS A 52 1.86 -13.47 -9.69
N HIS A 53 3.14 -13.11 -9.55
CA HIS A 53 3.92 -12.38 -10.56
C HIS A 53 5.41 -12.72 -10.44
N SER A 54 6.19 -12.43 -11.50
CA SER A 54 7.64 -12.69 -11.54
C SER A 54 8.49 -11.44 -11.45
N LYS A 55 7.95 -10.29 -11.85
CA LYS A 55 8.60 -8.98 -11.90
C LYS A 55 7.84 -7.96 -11.08
N SER A 56 6.58 -7.71 -11.43
CA SER A 56 5.75 -6.72 -10.74
C SER A 56 4.26 -6.86 -11.06
N VAL A 57 3.44 -6.24 -10.23
CA VAL A 57 2.02 -6.01 -10.47
C VAL A 57 1.75 -4.51 -10.32
N LYS A 58 1.13 -3.92 -11.33
CA LYS A 58 0.82 -2.49 -11.37
C LYS A 58 -0.66 -2.28 -11.62
N LEU A 59 -1.28 -1.39 -10.85
CA LEU A 59 -2.57 -0.80 -11.18
C LEU A 59 -2.32 0.59 -11.77
N MET A 60 -2.90 0.89 -12.93
CA MET A 60 -2.73 2.17 -13.62
C MET A 60 -4.07 2.68 -14.11
N CYS A 61 -4.44 3.88 -13.68
CA CYS A 61 -5.66 4.56 -14.08
C CYS A 61 -5.30 5.73 -15.01
N LEU A 62 -6.06 5.86 -16.08
CA LEU A 62 -5.82 6.83 -17.13
C LEU A 62 -6.95 7.86 -17.19
N ASP A 63 -6.62 9.03 -17.71
CA ASP A 63 -7.49 10.18 -17.96
C ASP A 63 -8.30 10.66 -16.75
N ASP A 64 -9.58 10.25 -16.65
CA ASP A 64 -10.51 10.64 -15.58
C ASP A 64 -10.53 9.66 -14.40
N CYS A 65 -9.69 8.62 -14.44
CA CYS A 65 -9.57 7.54 -13.47
C CYS A 65 -10.79 6.63 -13.31
N SER A 66 -11.80 6.73 -14.18
CA SER A 66 -12.99 5.87 -14.11
C SER A 66 -12.64 4.39 -14.36
N GLU A 67 -11.64 4.14 -15.20
CA GLU A 67 -11.11 2.81 -15.52
C GLU A 67 -9.63 2.70 -15.13
N CYS A 68 -9.29 1.57 -14.50
CA CYS A 68 -7.94 1.26 -14.09
C CYS A 68 -7.53 -0.12 -14.61
N ASP A 69 -6.41 -0.19 -15.29
CA ASP A 69 -5.87 -1.42 -15.82
C ASP A 69 -4.86 -2.05 -14.86
N LEU A 70 -5.05 -3.35 -14.60
CA LEU A 70 -4.13 -4.18 -13.87
C LEU A 70 -3.12 -4.81 -14.84
N TYR A 71 -1.84 -4.56 -14.63
CA TYR A 71 -0.73 -5.14 -15.35
C TYR A 71 0.00 -6.16 -14.48
N VAL A 72 0.23 -7.36 -15.01
CA VAL A 72 1.04 -8.41 -14.38
C VAL A 72 2.24 -8.66 -15.28
N ASP A 73 3.45 -8.44 -14.75
CA ASP A 73 4.69 -8.57 -15.50
C ASP A 73 4.70 -7.76 -16.82
N GLY A 74 4.09 -6.57 -16.78
CA GLY A 74 3.99 -5.65 -17.92
C GLY A 74 2.88 -5.98 -18.92
N LYS A 75 2.07 -7.02 -18.68
CA LYS A 75 0.93 -7.38 -19.55
C LYS A 75 -0.39 -7.02 -18.88
N LYS A 76 -1.26 -6.30 -19.59
CA LYS A 76 -2.63 -6.04 -19.14
C LYS A 76 -3.35 -7.36 -18.88
N SER A 77 -3.84 -7.52 -17.66
CA SER A 77 -4.53 -8.73 -17.17
C SER A 77 -6.03 -8.54 -17.08
N ARG A 78 -6.49 -7.40 -16.53
CA ARG A 78 -7.91 -7.05 -16.39
C ARG A 78 -8.08 -5.56 -16.17
N THR A 79 -9.28 -5.06 -16.40
CA THR A 79 -9.71 -3.70 -16.09
C THR A 79 -10.56 -3.71 -14.82
N VAL A 80 -10.40 -2.67 -14.00
CA VAL A 80 -11.15 -2.41 -12.78
C VAL A 80 -11.87 -1.08 -12.96
N GLU A 81 -13.19 -1.15 -12.96
CA GLU A 81 -14.08 0.00 -13.08
C GLU A 81 -14.43 0.55 -11.69
N ASP A 82 -14.79 1.83 -11.62
CA ASP A 82 -15.32 2.50 -10.41
C ASP A 82 -14.41 2.40 -9.16
N PHE A 83 -13.09 2.33 -9.38
CA PHE A 83 -12.10 2.33 -8.30
C PHE A 83 -11.79 3.75 -7.81
N LEU A 84 -11.52 4.66 -8.74
CA LEU A 84 -11.20 6.07 -8.52
C LEU A 84 -12.04 6.95 -9.43
N ASP A 85 -11.89 8.25 -9.25
CA ASP A 85 -12.39 9.29 -10.14
C ASP A 85 -11.38 10.44 -10.17
N ASN A 86 -11.66 11.47 -10.96
CA ASN A 86 -10.77 12.61 -11.17
C ASN A 86 -10.50 13.45 -9.91
N SER A 87 -11.13 13.16 -8.77
CA SER A 87 -10.85 13.81 -7.49
C SER A 87 -9.58 13.28 -6.83
N VAL A 88 -8.97 12.20 -7.35
CA VAL A 88 -7.74 11.63 -6.76
C VAL A 88 -6.57 12.60 -6.93
N LYS A 89 -5.82 12.78 -5.85
CA LYS A 89 -4.53 13.48 -5.86
C LYS A 89 -3.45 12.59 -5.30
N VAL A 90 -2.32 12.55 -5.97
CA VAL A 90 -1.17 11.73 -5.57
C VAL A 90 -0.03 12.65 -5.18
N TYR A 91 0.57 12.35 -4.05
CA TYR A 91 1.68 13.11 -3.52
C TYR A 91 2.88 12.21 -3.25
N ARG A 92 4.07 12.82 -3.33
CA ARG A 92 5.35 12.23 -2.99
C ARG A 92 5.99 13.04 -1.88
N TYR A 93 6.72 12.37 -0.99
CA TYR A 93 7.59 13.05 -0.05
C TYR A 93 8.94 13.36 -0.71
N GLU A 94 9.32 14.64 -0.73
CA GLU A 94 10.62 15.15 -1.12
C GLU A 94 11.33 15.72 0.11
N PHE A 95 12.55 15.24 0.38
CA PHE A 95 13.28 15.61 1.60
C PHE A 95 13.46 17.13 1.79
N SER A 96 13.61 17.87 0.68
CA SER A 96 13.85 19.31 0.72
C SER A 96 12.58 20.17 0.79
N TYR A 97 11.43 19.64 0.37
CA TYR A 97 10.21 20.42 0.16
C TYR A 97 8.99 19.86 0.90
N GLY A 98 9.14 18.73 1.60
CA GLY A 98 8.02 18.04 2.23
C GLY A 98 7.18 17.31 1.19
N ILE A 99 5.86 17.33 1.35
CA ILE A 99 4.95 16.66 0.42
C ILE A 99 4.74 17.53 -0.83
N VAL A 100 4.94 16.94 -2.01
CA VAL A 100 4.73 17.57 -3.31
C VAL A 100 3.71 16.76 -4.10
N GLU A 101 2.71 17.44 -4.67
CA GLU A 101 1.73 16.82 -5.57
C GLU A 101 2.45 16.35 -6.84
N ARG A 102 2.18 15.11 -7.27
CA ARG A 102 2.71 14.58 -8.54
C ARG A 102 1.94 15.19 -9.69
N GLU A 103 2.67 15.78 -10.63
CA GLU A 103 2.13 16.10 -11.94
C GLU A 103 1.71 14.81 -12.65
N LYS A 104 0.63 14.90 -13.45
CA LYS A 104 0.14 13.75 -14.22
C LYS A 104 1.18 13.37 -15.27
N GLU A 105 1.66 12.14 -15.20
CA GLU A 105 2.57 11.59 -16.21
C GLU A 105 1.81 11.31 -17.50
N VAL A 106 2.55 11.24 -18.61
CA VAL A 106 1.99 10.92 -19.92
C VAL A 106 2.26 9.46 -20.25
N TYR A 107 1.23 8.75 -20.71
CA TYR A 107 1.28 7.38 -21.20
C TYR A 107 0.91 7.36 -22.69
N PHE A 108 1.63 6.57 -23.49
CA PHE A 108 1.28 6.33 -24.88
C PHE A 108 0.82 4.89 -25.03
N ASN A 109 -0.42 4.70 -25.51
CA ASN A 109 -0.95 3.37 -25.76
C ASN A 109 -0.39 2.76 -27.06
N ILE A 110 -0.83 1.55 -27.40
CA ILE A 110 -0.33 0.80 -28.57
C ILE A 110 -0.60 1.52 -29.91
N ASP A 111 -1.60 2.40 -29.95
CA ASP A 111 -1.98 3.19 -31.11
C ASP A 111 -1.28 4.55 -31.13
N ASN A 112 -0.31 4.76 -30.24
CA ASN A 112 0.43 6.01 -30.06
C ASN A 112 -0.47 7.21 -29.71
N VAL A 113 -1.58 6.96 -29.03
CA VAL A 113 -2.45 7.99 -28.45
C VAL A 113 -1.92 8.36 -27.07
N GLU A 114 -1.88 9.67 -26.82
CA GLU A 114 -1.46 10.24 -25.54
C GLU A 114 -2.61 10.17 -24.52
N GLU A 115 -2.33 9.56 -23.37
CA GLU A 115 -3.25 9.38 -22.25
C GLU A 115 -2.60 9.88 -20.95
N SER A 116 -3.38 10.50 -20.08
CA SER A 116 -2.85 11.09 -18.84
C SER A 116 -2.91 10.08 -17.70
N VAL A 117 -1.79 9.79 -17.05
CA VAL A 117 -1.78 8.91 -15.86
C VAL A 117 -2.25 9.72 -14.66
N CYS A 118 -3.44 9.39 -14.16
CA CYS A 118 -4.01 10.06 -13.01
C CYS A 118 -3.70 9.35 -11.68
N PHE A 119 -3.51 8.03 -11.72
CA PHE A 119 -3.05 7.24 -10.59
C PHE A 119 -2.28 6.02 -11.08
N SER A 120 -1.19 5.69 -10.40
CA SER A 120 -0.54 4.40 -10.56
C SER A 120 0.06 3.91 -9.26
N TYR A 121 -0.01 2.60 -9.05
CA TYR A 121 0.63 1.94 -7.93
C TYR A 121 1.21 0.60 -8.36
N GLU A 122 2.52 0.44 -8.22
CA GLU A 122 3.25 -0.78 -8.57
C GLU A 122 3.82 -1.45 -7.31
N ILE A 123 3.77 -2.79 -7.29
CA ILE A 123 4.49 -3.63 -6.32
C ILE A 123 5.46 -4.52 -7.11
N ASP A 124 6.72 -4.53 -6.69
CA ASP A 124 7.76 -5.37 -7.29
C ASP A 124 7.72 -6.82 -6.76
N LYS A 125 8.55 -7.70 -7.35
CA LYS A 125 8.72 -9.09 -6.92
C LYS A 125 9.12 -9.27 -5.44
N SER A 126 9.68 -8.24 -4.82
CA SER A 126 10.11 -8.22 -3.42
C SER A 126 8.95 -7.82 -2.49
N GLY A 127 7.81 -7.43 -3.06
CA GLY A 127 6.67 -6.89 -2.34
C GLY A 127 6.83 -5.41 -1.97
N ILE A 128 7.82 -4.73 -2.53
CA ILE A 128 8.06 -3.31 -2.28
C ILE A 128 7.17 -2.53 -3.24
N GLY A 129 6.26 -1.73 -2.67
CA GLY A 129 5.37 -0.87 -3.42
C GLY A 129 5.85 0.58 -3.49
N ASP A 130 5.23 1.35 -4.39
CA ASP A 130 5.49 2.79 -4.50
C ASP A 130 5.28 3.53 -3.17
N GLN A 131 6.14 4.52 -2.89
CA GLN A 131 6.01 5.37 -1.72
C GLN A 131 5.26 6.66 -2.06
N VAL A 132 3.94 6.59 -1.94
CA VAL A 132 3.04 7.70 -2.27
C VAL A 132 2.00 7.92 -1.19
N ILE A 133 1.50 9.14 -1.12
CA ILE A 133 0.34 9.53 -0.33
C ILE A 133 -0.79 9.85 -1.31
N VAL A 134 -1.97 9.31 -1.08
CA VAL A 134 -3.11 9.46 -1.99
C VAL A 134 -4.25 10.12 -1.24
N GLU A 135 -4.71 11.27 -1.71
CA GLU A 135 -5.91 11.92 -1.21
C GLU A 135 -7.08 11.58 -2.15
N TYR A 136 -8.16 11.07 -1.56
CA TYR A 136 -9.35 10.68 -2.29
C TYR A 136 -10.57 10.73 -1.36
N LYS A 137 -11.63 11.41 -1.78
CA LYS A 137 -12.91 11.52 -1.03
C LYS A 137 -12.71 11.88 0.45
N GLU A 138 -11.99 12.97 0.70
CA GLU A 138 -11.73 13.53 2.05
C GLU A 138 -10.93 12.60 2.98
N ARG A 139 -10.24 11.61 2.40
CA ARG A 139 -9.40 10.67 3.14
C ARG A 139 -8.03 10.62 2.50
N VAL A 140 -7.02 10.44 3.35
CA VAL A 140 -5.63 10.35 2.92
C VAL A 140 -5.08 8.97 3.23
N TYR A 141 -4.51 8.33 2.23
CA TYR A 141 -4.00 6.97 2.27
C TYR A 141 -2.48 7.00 2.09
N ASP A 142 -1.75 6.55 3.09
CA ASP A 142 -0.28 6.54 3.05
C ASP A 142 0.24 5.14 2.72
N PHE A 143 0.82 5.01 1.52
CA PHE A 143 1.41 3.78 1.02
C PHE A 143 2.91 3.66 1.33
N SER A 144 3.52 4.66 1.98
CA SER A 144 4.97 4.76 2.22
C SER A 144 5.55 3.60 3.04
N ASN A 145 4.72 2.99 3.90
CA ASN A 145 5.16 1.88 4.75
C ASN A 145 5.18 0.55 3.99
N TYR A 146 6.31 -0.15 3.98
CA TYR A 146 6.45 -1.39 3.21
C TYR A 146 5.65 -2.58 3.77
N PHE A 147 5.69 -2.78 5.09
CA PHE A 147 5.22 -4.03 5.71
C PHE A 147 3.93 -3.90 6.53
N THR A 148 3.37 -2.70 6.60
CA THR A 148 2.14 -2.45 7.35
C THR A 148 0.99 -2.14 6.40
N LYS A 149 -0.22 -2.34 6.92
CA LYS A 149 -1.45 -1.95 6.23
C LYS A 149 -1.41 -0.45 5.92
N THR A 150 -1.99 -0.06 4.78
CA THR A 150 -2.12 1.34 4.38
C THR A 150 -2.75 2.16 5.51
N ALA A 151 -2.00 3.16 6.00
CA ALA A 151 -2.50 4.06 7.04
C ALA A 151 -3.50 5.05 6.43
N VAL A 152 -4.53 5.42 7.18
CA VAL A 152 -5.60 6.29 6.72
C VAL A 152 -5.75 7.47 7.68
N TYR A 153 -5.73 8.68 7.11
CA TYR A 153 -5.80 9.94 7.82
C TYR A 153 -6.98 10.78 7.33
N ASN A 154 -7.33 11.83 8.09
CA ASN A 154 -8.40 12.75 7.72
C ASN A 154 -7.90 13.88 6.82
N SER A 155 -6.59 14.17 6.83
CA SER A 155 -5.99 15.24 6.04
C SER A 155 -4.55 14.90 5.63
N VAL A 156 -4.03 15.64 4.65
CA VAL A 156 -2.63 15.52 4.24
C VAL A 156 -1.72 15.97 5.38
N GLU A 157 -2.12 16.99 6.14
CA GLU A 157 -1.40 17.50 7.30
C GLU A 157 -1.24 16.43 8.40
N ASP A 158 -2.30 15.67 8.70
CA ASP A 158 -2.23 14.54 9.64
C ASP A 158 -1.21 13.49 9.20
N ALA A 159 -1.17 13.18 7.90
CA ALA A 159 -0.22 12.23 7.33
C ALA A 159 1.24 12.75 7.41
N VAL A 160 1.46 14.05 7.17
CA VAL A 160 2.77 14.71 7.35
C VAL A 160 3.21 14.60 8.80
N ASN A 161 2.36 15.01 9.73
CA ASN A 161 2.66 15.03 11.16
C ASN A 161 3.02 13.63 11.67
N ALA A 162 2.26 12.61 11.25
CA ALA A 162 2.55 11.22 11.59
C ALA A 162 3.92 10.76 11.08
N ARG A 163 4.31 11.17 9.86
CA ARG A 163 5.62 10.85 9.29
C ARG A 163 6.76 11.56 10.01
N GLU A 164 6.60 12.83 10.32
CA GLU A 164 7.62 13.61 11.05
C GLU A 164 7.89 13.04 12.45
N GLU A 165 6.88 12.52 13.12
CA GLU A 165 7.03 11.87 14.42
C GLU A 165 7.86 10.58 14.28
N LEU A 166 7.57 9.74 13.27
CA LEU A 166 8.37 8.55 12.99
C LEU A 166 9.84 8.88 12.67
N ILE A 167 10.10 9.97 11.95
CA ILE A 167 11.47 10.43 11.67
C ILE A 167 12.17 10.82 12.97
N ARG A 168 11.49 11.55 13.86
CA ARG A 168 12.03 11.94 15.17
C ARG A 168 12.37 10.74 16.04
N GLU A 169 11.52 9.72 16.07
CA GLU A 169 11.76 8.49 16.82
C GLU A 169 13.03 7.75 16.36
N VAL A 170 13.31 7.72 15.05
CA VAL A 170 14.47 7.02 14.48
C VAL A 170 15.78 7.82 14.67
N MET A 171 15.70 9.14 14.81
CA MET A 171 16.87 10.00 15.02
C MET A 171 17.33 10.10 16.48
N GLN A 172 16.57 9.55 17.44
CA GLN A 172 16.94 9.45 18.86
C GLN A 172 17.70 8.16 19.16
#